data_AF-A0A936G205-F1
#
_entry.id   AF-A0A936G205-F1
#
_cell.length_a   1.000
_cell.length_b   1.000
_cell.length_c   1.000
_cell.angle_alpha   90.00
_cell.angle_beta   90.00
_cell.angle_gamma   90.00
#
_symmetry.space_group_name_H-M   'P 1'
#
loop_
_entity.id
_entity.type
_entity.pdbx_description
1 polymer ?
#
loop_
_entity_poly.entity_id
_entity_poly.type
_entity_poly.pdbx_seq_one_letter_code
_entity_poly.pdbx_strand_id
1 'polypeptide(L)'
;MIMFYEGGGRYRCTATLVTPTVLLTAAHCTMGTAGKTLVTFDSVIAEAPPSGIPAAADPAAGYVSSDVTKDPTRTWYAGQSAYHPQYSDFTDMDNWNDVGVVVLDTPVTGVTPSKIAPLNYLDRFAQPKLNSTLFTIVGYGTEVRMIVTVTSYGYTQNCRYLDGLQRVDIKGVQSWLMGYGVMP
;
A
#
# COMPACT_ATOMS: atom_id res chain seq x y z
N MET A 1 -5.16 -7.76 0.02
CA MET A 1 -3.77 -8.08 0.46
C MET A 1 -2.86 -8.07 -0.76
N ILE A 2 -1.60 -7.65 -0.60
CA ILE A 2 -0.57 -7.79 -1.63
C ILE A 2 0.55 -8.74 -1.17
N MET A 3 1.18 -9.43 -2.10
CA MET A 3 2.33 -10.30 -1.87
C MET A 3 3.38 -10.12 -2.94
N PHE A 4 4.63 -10.14 -2.53
CA PHE A 4 5.76 -9.90 -3.41
C PHE A 4 6.98 -10.69 -2.94
N TYR A 5 7.96 -10.81 -3.82
CA TYR A 5 9.28 -11.30 -3.47
C TYR A 5 10.26 -10.13 -3.41
N GLU A 6 11.22 -10.21 -2.50
CA GLU A 6 12.36 -9.30 -2.41
C GLU A 6 13.55 -10.09 -1.89
N GLY A 7 14.70 -10.01 -2.55
CA GLY A 7 15.92 -10.72 -2.13
C GLY A 7 15.75 -12.24 -1.98
N GLY A 8 14.80 -12.85 -2.71
CA GLY A 8 14.45 -14.28 -2.59
C GLY A 8 13.48 -14.62 -1.45
N GLY A 9 13.17 -13.68 -0.55
CA GLY A 9 12.15 -13.82 0.49
C GLY A 9 10.76 -13.47 -0.03
N ARG A 10 9.71 -14.09 0.53
CA ARG A 10 8.30 -13.78 0.21
C ARG A 10 7.65 -12.99 1.33
N TYR A 11 7.08 -11.84 0.99
CA TYR A 11 6.48 -10.90 1.93
C TYR A 11 5.02 -10.61 1.60
N ARG A 12 4.29 -10.06 2.58
CA ARG A 12 2.90 -9.62 2.42
C ARG A 12 2.69 -8.24 3.04
N CYS A 13 1.90 -7.42 2.38
CA CYS A 13 1.49 -6.10 2.85
C CYS A 13 -0.01 -5.88 2.60
N THR A 14 -0.50 -4.73 3.04
CA THR A 14 -1.84 -4.22 2.69
C THR A 14 -1.72 -3.20 1.56
N ALA A 15 -2.75 -3.12 0.72
CA ALA A 15 -2.91 -2.04 -0.24
C ALA A 15 -4.41 -1.77 -0.45
N THR A 16 -4.74 -0.56 -0.88
CA THR A 16 -6.12 -0.11 -1.14
C THR A 16 -6.30 0.14 -2.63
N LEU A 17 -7.31 -0.45 -3.25
CA LEU A 17 -7.67 -0.14 -4.63
C LEU A 17 -8.21 1.29 -4.73
N VAL A 18 -7.56 2.16 -5.50
CA VAL A 18 -7.92 3.59 -5.66
C VAL A 18 -8.35 3.95 -7.08
N THR A 19 -8.03 3.10 -8.05
CA THR A 19 -8.66 3.06 -9.39
C THR A 19 -8.89 1.59 -9.76
N PRO A 20 -9.60 1.24 -10.85
CA PRO A 20 -9.75 -0.16 -11.24
C PRO A 20 -8.42 -0.92 -11.44
N THR A 21 -7.30 -0.23 -11.69
CA THR A 21 -6.00 -0.85 -11.94
C THR A 21 -4.90 -0.42 -10.97
N VAL A 22 -5.13 0.51 -10.05
CA VAL A 22 -4.08 1.02 -9.16
C VAL A 22 -4.44 0.76 -7.72
N LEU A 23 -3.55 0.05 -7.02
CA LEU A 23 -3.56 -0.02 -5.57
C LEU A 23 -2.54 0.95 -4.98
N LEU A 24 -2.92 1.61 -3.89
CA LEU A 24 -2.07 2.48 -3.07
C LEU A 24 -1.58 1.71 -1.84
N THR A 25 -0.28 1.80 -1.55
CA THR A 25 0.40 1.13 -0.43
C THR A 25 1.61 1.95 0.03
N ALA A 26 2.45 1.38 0.89
CA ALA A 26 3.71 1.99 1.31
C ALA A 26 4.83 1.75 0.29
N ALA A 27 5.81 2.67 0.23
CA ALA A 27 6.98 2.52 -0.62
C ALA A 27 7.82 1.32 -0.20
N HIS A 28 8.00 1.08 1.10
CA HIS A 28 8.77 -0.08 1.59
C HIS A 28 8.12 -1.43 1.22
N CYS A 29 6.83 -1.47 0.86
CA CYS A 29 6.15 -2.66 0.36
C CYS A 29 6.30 -2.86 -1.16
N THR A 30 6.94 -1.92 -1.87
CA THR A 30 7.02 -1.91 -3.34
C THR A 30 8.45 -1.72 -3.85
N MET A 31 9.30 -1.05 -3.07
CA MET A 31 10.73 -0.95 -3.33
C MET A 31 11.37 -2.35 -3.30
N GLY A 32 12.32 -2.62 -4.19
CA GLY A 32 13.03 -3.90 -4.22
C GLY A 32 12.20 -5.10 -4.68
N THR A 33 10.91 -4.93 -5.03
CA THR A 33 10.06 -6.03 -5.51
C THR A 33 10.68 -6.71 -6.72
N ALA A 34 10.93 -8.01 -6.60
CA ALA A 34 11.31 -8.90 -7.69
C ALA A 34 10.07 -9.33 -8.48
N GLY A 35 10.10 -9.12 -9.81
CA GLY A 35 9.03 -9.50 -10.71
C GLY A 35 7.73 -8.71 -10.45
N LYS A 36 6.63 -9.43 -10.34
CA LYS A 36 5.29 -8.88 -10.09
C LYS A 36 4.91 -8.94 -8.61
N THR A 37 3.93 -8.12 -8.25
CA THR A 37 3.17 -8.25 -7.00
C THR A 37 1.85 -8.95 -7.29
N LEU A 38 1.53 -9.97 -6.50
CA LEU A 38 0.21 -10.59 -6.53
C LEU A 38 -0.73 -9.89 -5.55
N VAL A 39 -1.99 -9.76 -5.96
CA VAL A 39 -3.04 -9.05 -5.22
C VAL A 39 -4.27 -9.91 -5.14
N THR A 40 -4.90 -9.97 -3.97
CA THR A 40 -6.24 -10.54 -3.80
C THR A 40 -7.10 -9.66 -2.91
N PHE A 41 -8.40 -9.66 -3.18
CA PHE A 41 -9.43 -9.00 -2.38
C PHE A 41 -10.22 -9.98 -1.50
N ASP A 42 -9.89 -11.27 -1.58
CA ASP A 42 -10.50 -12.27 -0.72
C ASP A 42 -10.11 -12.02 0.74
N SER A 43 -11.11 -12.01 1.62
CA SER A 43 -10.91 -11.71 3.04
C SER A 43 -10.23 -12.85 3.81
N VAL A 44 -10.27 -14.07 3.25
CA VAL A 44 -9.82 -15.32 3.86
C VAL A 44 -8.75 -15.98 3.00
N ILE A 45 -7.49 -15.91 3.44
CA ILE A 45 -6.34 -16.25 2.57
C ILE A 45 -5.52 -17.42 3.09
N ALA A 46 -5.35 -17.57 4.40
CA ALA A 46 -4.47 -18.59 4.97
C ALA A 46 -4.88 -18.97 6.40
N GLU A 47 -6.08 -19.53 6.56
CA GLU A 47 -6.57 -19.96 7.88
C GLU A 47 -5.90 -21.24 8.40
N ALA A 48 -5.47 -22.13 7.49
CA ALA A 48 -4.78 -23.37 7.84
C ALA A 48 -3.68 -23.70 6.82
N PRO A 49 -2.59 -24.37 7.23
CA PRO A 49 -1.61 -24.93 6.31
C PRO A 49 -2.18 -26.15 5.56
N PRO A 50 -1.79 -26.37 4.29
CA PRO A 50 -1.02 -25.45 3.45
C PRO A 50 -1.85 -24.24 3.05
N SER A 51 -1.27 -23.03 3.11
CA SER A 51 -2.00 -21.76 2.95
C SER A 51 -2.62 -21.54 1.56
N GLY A 52 -2.31 -22.39 0.57
CA GLY A 52 -2.82 -22.26 -0.80
C GLY A 52 -2.34 -21.00 -1.51
N ILE A 53 -1.38 -20.27 -0.96
CA ILE A 53 -0.86 -19.03 -1.54
C ILE A 53 0.05 -19.36 -2.74
N PRO A 54 -0.16 -18.75 -3.93
CA PRO A 54 0.72 -18.91 -5.07
C PRO A 54 2.20 -18.68 -4.70
N ALA A 55 3.07 -19.52 -5.25
CA ALA A 55 4.52 -19.36 -5.11
C ALA A 55 5.14 -19.09 -6.48
N ALA A 56 6.13 -18.19 -6.52
CA ALA A 56 6.95 -18.00 -7.71
C ALA A 56 7.74 -19.28 -8.03
N ALA A 57 7.96 -19.56 -9.32
CA ALA A 57 8.80 -20.69 -9.72
C ALA A 57 10.28 -20.45 -9.35
N ASP A 58 10.72 -19.20 -9.44
CA ASP A 58 12.02 -18.72 -8.98
C ASP A 58 11.82 -17.58 -7.98
N PRO A 59 12.00 -17.81 -6.67
CA PRO A 59 11.91 -16.78 -5.64
C PRO A 59 12.80 -15.55 -5.86
N ALA A 60 13.96 -15.72 -6.51
CA ALA A 60 14.88 -14.62 -6.76
C ALA A 60 14.39 -13.73 -7.91
N ALA A 61 13.73 -14.31 -8.92
CA ALA A 61 13.06 -13.59 -9.99
C ALA A 61 11.69 -13.02 -9.57
N GLY A 62 11.08 -13.60 -8.55
CA GLY A 62 9.77 -13.22 -8.03
C GLY A 62 8.60 -13.70 -8.91
N TYR A 63 7.42 -13.13 -8.68
CA TYR A 63 6.22 -13.59 -9.39
C TYR A 63 6.21 -13.20 -10.86
N VAL A 64 5.55 -14.01 -11.67
CA VAL A 64 5.14 -13.69 -13.04
C VAL A 64 3.62 -13.63 -13.14
N SER A 65 3.09 -12.96 -14.16
CA SER A 65 1.62 -12.75 -14.28
C SER A 65 0.83 -14.07 -14.32
N SER A 66 1.40 -15.16 -14.85
CA SER A 66 0.75 -16.48 -14.86
C SER A 66 0.61 -17.13 -13.49
N ASP A 67 1.28 -16.62 -12.46
CA ASP A 67 1.19 -17.19 -11.11
C ASP A 67 -0.19 -17.00 -10.47
N VAL A 68 -1.00 -16.08 -11.00
CA VAL A 68 -2.40 -15.85 -10.56
C VAL A 68 -3.28 -17.09 -10.69
N THR A 69 -2.94 -18.05 -11.56
CA THR A 69 -3.73 -19.27 -11.76
C THR A 69 -3.31 -20.42 -10.86
N LYS A 70 -2.23 -20.27 -10.07
CA LYS A 70 -1.69 -21.36 -9.22
C LYS A 70 -2.58 -21.69 -8.02
N ASP A 71 -3.44 -20.76 -7.62
CA ASP A 71 -4.47 -20.98 -6.62
C ASP A 71 -5.84 -20.75 -7.26
N PRO A 72 -6.56 -21.82 -7.66
CA PRO A 72 -7.87 -21.68 -8.28
C PRO A 72 -8.99 -21.40 -7.27
N THR A 73 -8.70 -21.40 -5.96
CA THR A 73 -9.73 -21.19 -4.92
C THR A 73 -10.01 -19.72 -4.64
N ARG A 74 -9.17 -18.83 -5.16
CA ARG A 74 -9.20 -17.38 -4.92
C ARG A 74 -9.00 -16.61 -6.19
N THR A 75 -9.41 -15.35 -6.16
CA THR A 75 -9.13 -14.44 -7.25
C THR A 75 -7.82 -13.72 -7.01
N TRP A 76 -6.87 -13.91 -7.92
CA TRP A 76 -5.57 -13.27 -7.90
C TRP A 76 -5.40 -12.33 -9.10
N TYR A 77 -4.75 -11.21 -8.86
CA TYR A 77 -4.31 -10.25 -9.88
C TYR A 77 -2.80 -10.10 -9.79
N ALA A 78 -2.14 -9.86 -10.93
CA ALA A 78 -0.74 -9.49 -10.98
C ALA A 78 -0.61 -8.00 -11.29
N GLY A 79 0.40 -7.35 -10.73
CA GLY A 79 0.70 -5.95 -11.00
C GLY A 79 2.16 -5.60 -10.83
N GLN A 80 2.54 -4.45 -11.39
CA GLN A 80 3.86 -3.87 -11.28
C GLN A 80 3.95 -2.92 -10.10
N SER A 81 4.92 -3.13 -9.22
CA SER A 81 5.25 -2.20 -8.14
C SER A 81 5.96 -0.94 -8.66
N ALA A 82 5.62 0.19 -8.08
CA ALA A 82 6.38 1.43 -8.17
C ALA A 82 6.31 2.19 -6.84
N TYR A 83 7.36 2.93 -6.50
CA TYR A 83 7.45 3.70 -5.27
C TYR A 83 7.74 5.17 -5.56
N HIS A 84 7.43 6.03 -4.59
CA HIS A 84 7.68 7.45 -4.71
C HIS A 84 9.20 7.69 -4.86
N PRO A 85 9.66 8.48 -5.87
CA PRO A 85 11.08 8.62 -6.17
C PRO A 85 11.90 9.31 -5.08
N GLN A 86 11.23 10.01 -4.17
CA GLN A 86 11.84 10.63 -2.99
C GLN A 86 11.73 9.76 -1.73
N TYR A 87 11.33 8.49 -1.85
CA TYR A 87 11.31 7.59 -0.71
C TYR A 87 12.71 7.50 -0.10
N SER A 88 12.84 7.82 1.19
CA SER A 88 14.13 8.04 1.84
C SER A 88 14.73 6.77 2.44
N ASP A 89 14.08 5.62 2.31
CA ASP A 89 14.42 4.41 3.06
C ASP A 89 14.55 4.68 4.57
N PHE A 90 13.58 5.41 5.12
CA PHE A 90 13.51 5.81 6.53
C PHE A 90 14.66 6.68 7.07
N THR A 91 15.55 7.18 6.20
CA THR A 91 16.69 8.02 6.62
C THR A 91 16.33 9.49 6.88
N ASP A 92 15.29 10.02 6.24
CA ASP A 92 14.81 11.40 6.45
C ASP A 92 13.70 11.42 7.51
N MET A 93 14.04 11.68 8.77
CA MET A 93 13.07 11.70 9.88
C MET A 93 11.95 12.75 9.74
N ASP A 94 12.13 13.75 8.87
CA ASP A 94 11.09 14.74 8.59
C ASP A 94 10.13 14.24 7.50
N ASN A 95 10.64 13.48 6.53
CA ASN A 95 9.85 13.04 5.39
C ASN A 95 10.36 11.75 4.71
N TRP A 96 9.74 10.63 5.05
CA TRP A 96 10.07 9.36 4.40
C TRP A 96 9.58 9.25 2.96
N ASN A 97 8.53 9.98 2.55
CA ASN A 97 7.78 9.73 1.31
C ASN A 97 7.46 8.24 1.10
N ASP A 98 7.03 7.56 2.17
CA ASP A 98 6.76 6.11 2.16
C ASP A 98 5.42 5.78 1.49
N VAL A 99 5.32 6.12 0.20
CA VAL A 99 4.14 5.92 -0.64
C VAL A 99 4.51 5.11 -1.87
N GLY A 100 3.77 4.03 -2.10
CA GLY A 100 3.96 3.10 -3.20
C GLY A 100 2.65 2.80 -3.90
N VAL A 101 2.74 2.29 -5.12
CA VAL A 101 1.59 1.80 -5.88
C VAL A 101 1.89 0.42 -6.47
N VAL A 102 0.83 -0.35 -6.67
CA VAL A 102 0.85 -1.55 -7.51
C VAL A 102 -0.12 -1.31 -8.67
N VAL A 103 0.41 -1.30 -9.89
CA VAL A 103 -0.37 -1.13 -11.13
C VAL A 103 -0.70 -2.50 -11.69
N LEU A 104 -1.96 -2.91 -11.61
CA LEU A 104 -2.44 -4.20 -12.06
C LEU A 104 -2.40 -4.33 -13.59
N ASP A 105 -2.07 -5.53 -14.06
CA ASP A 105 -2.08 -5.89 -15.48
C ASP A 105 -3.51 -5.87 -16.05
N THR A 106 -4.52 -6.13 -15.21
CA THR A 106 -5.95 -6.16 -15.58
C THR A 106 -6.80 -5.40 -14.56
N PRO A 107 -7.87 -4.71 -14.99
CA PRO A 107 -8.76 -4.02 -14.07
C PRO A 107 -9.52 -4.98 -13.16
N VAL A 108 -9.67 -4.60 -11.89
CA VAL A 108 -10.53 -5.27 -10.92
C VAL A 108 -11.98 -4.90 -11.20
N THR A 109 -12.85 -5.91 -11.20
CA THR A 109 -14.30 -5.72 -11.31
C THR A 109 -14.99 -6.16 -10.02
N GLY A 110 -16.15 -5.56 -9.70
CA GLY A 110 -16.94 -5.94 -8.52
C GLY A 110 -16.43 -5.40 -7.18
N VAL A 111 -15.29 -4.70 -7.17
CA VAL A 111 -14.78 -3.94 -6.02
C VAL A 111 -14.79 -2.46 -6.39
N THR A 112 -15.52 -1.64 -5.63
CA THR A 112 -15.53 -0.18 -5.81
C THR A 112 -14.20 0.41 -5.31
N PRO A 113 -13.42 1.09 -6.16
CA PRO A 113 -12.21 1.76 -5.71
C PRO A 113 -12.50 2.84 -4.67
N SER A 114 -11.60 2.98 -3.69
CA SER A 114 -11.65 4.03 -2.69
C SER A 114 -11.20 5.36 -3.29
N LYS A 115 -11.84 6.45 -2.87
CA LYS A 115 -11.40 7.80 -3.23
C LYS A 115 -10.22 8.21 -2.37
N ILE A 116 -9.23 8.86 -2.97
CA ILE A 116 -8.18 9.52 -2.20
C ILE A 116 -8.69 10.87 -1.69
N ALA A 117 -8.16 11.31 -0.55
CA ALA A 117 -8.56 12.59 0.02
C ALA A 117 -8.08 13.77 -0.86
N PRO A 118 -8.86 14.87 -0.97
CA PRO A 118 -8.46 16.07 -1.70
C PRO A 118 -7.25 16.73 -1.03
N LEU A 119 -6.57 17.61 -1.78
CA LEU A 119 -5.37 18.30 -1.30
C LEU A 119 -5.63 18.98 0.07
N ASN A 120 -4.73 18.76 1.02
CA ASN A 120 -4.76 19.32 2.38
C ASN A 120 -6.02 18.95 3.18
N TYR A 121 -6.70 17.84 2.86
CA TYR A 121 -7.91 17.40 3.56
C TYR A 121 -7.73 17.24 5.07
N LEU A 122 -6.57 16.72 5.49
CA LEU A 122 -6.27 16.49 6.90
C LEU A 122 -6.14 17.80 7.70
N ASP A 123 -5.75 18.90 7.05
CA ASP A 123 -5.58 20.21 7.67
C ASP A 123 -6.91 20.74 8.25
N ARG A 124 -8.04 20.26 7.72
CA ARG A 124 -9.41 20.59 8.19
C ARG A 124 -9.76 19.97 9.55
N PHE A 125 -8.89 19.10 10.06
CA PHE A 125 -9.03 18.42 11.34
C PHE A 125 -7.95 18.88 12.32
N ALA A 126 -7.35 20.06 12.12
CA ALA A 126 -6.35 20.59 13.04
C ALA A 126 -6.84 20.68 14.50
N GLN A 127 -5.90 20.71 15.44
CA GLN A 127 -6.16 20.77 16.88
C GLN A 127 -7.07 21.98 17.17
N PRO A 128 -8.05 21.84 18.07
CA PRO A 128 -8.31 20.66 18.92
C PRO A 128 -9.18 19.58 18.27
N LYS A 129 -9.72 19.82 17.07
CA LYS A 129 -10.70 18.94 16.40
C LYS A 129 -10.16 17.54 16.15
N LEU A 130 -8.85 17.44 15.99
CA LEU A 130 -8.16 16.18 15.77
C LEU A 130 -8.37 15.18 16.90
N ASN A 131 -8.37 15.67 18.15
CA ASN A 131 -8.49 14.84 19.35
C ASN A 131 -9.83 14.12 19.45
N SER A 132 -10.84 14.54 18.68
CA SER A 132 -12.17 13.93 18.63
C SER A 132 -12.55 13.44 17.24
N THR A 133 -11.61 13.46 16.28
CA THR A 133 -11.85 12.94 14.93
C THR A 133 -11.51 11.45 14.87
N LEU A 134 -12.47 10.62 14.46
CA LEU A 134 -12.27 9.19 14.29
C LEU A 134 -11.69 8.89 12.90
N PHE A 135 -10.61 8.11 12.87
CA PHE A 135 -10.04 7.52 11.66
C PHE A 135 -10.10 6.00 11.76
N THR A 136 -10.58 5.34 10.70
CA THR A 136 -10.63 3.88 10.63
C THR A 136 -9.39 3.35 9.94
N ILE A 137 -8.71 2.40 10.57
CA ILE A 137 -7.53 1.71 10.03
C ILE A 137 -7.92 0.26 9.77
N VAL A 138 -7.69 -0.21 8.53
CA VAL A 138 -7.93 -1.60 8.12
C VAL A 138 -6.67 -2.13 7.45
N GLY A 139 -6.20 -3.30 7.86
CA GLY A 139 -5.05 -3.94 7.23
C GLY A 139 -4.83 -5.38 7.69
N TYR A 140 -3.99 -6.08 6.92
CA TYR A 140 -3.56 -7.46 7.15
C TYR A 140 -2.07 -7.54 7.55
N GLY A 141 -1.54 -6.47 8.14
CA GLY A 141 -0.11 -6.25 8.36
C GLY A 141 0.54 -7.23 9.34
N THR A 142 1.80 -7.60 9.05
CA THR A 142 2.69 -8.39 9.93
C THR A 142 3.77 -7.56 10.63
N GLU A 143 3.91 -6.27 10.28
CA GLU A 143 4.75 -5.35 11.04
C GLU A 143 3.89 -4.59 12.05
N VAL A 144 4.19 -4.83 13.32
CA VAL A 144 3.63 -4.13 14.47
C VAL A 144 4.79 -3.43 15.16
N ARG A 145 5.07 -2.18 14.79
CA ARG A 145 5.75 -1.29 15.76
C ARG A 145 4.64 -0.86 16.72
N MET A 146 4.56 -1.49 17.89
CA MET A 146 3.53 -1.19 18.88
C MET A 146 3.65 0.27 19.34
N ILE A 147 2.74 1.12 18.83
CA ILE A 147 2.14 2.22 19.57
C ILE A 147 0.63 2.07 19.35
N VAL A 148 -0.11 1.80 20.42
CA VAL A 148 -1.56 1.58 20.39
C VAL A 148 -2.28 2.94 20.39
N THR A 149 -1.84 3.84 19.51
CA THR A 149 -2.14 5.28 19.36
C THR A 149 -1.62 6.21 20.49
N VAL A 150 -0.64 7.04 20.14
CA VAL A 150 -0.56 8.45 20.57
C VAL A 150 -0.35 9.28 19.31
N THR A 151 -1.42 9.84 18.76
CA THR A 151 -1.34 10.72 17.60
C THR A 151 -1.11 12.17 18.06
N SER A 152 0.15 12.61 18.07
CA SER A 152 0.50 14.03 18.18
C SER A 152 0.75 14.59 16.78
N TYR A 153 -0.05 15.56 16.36
CA TYR A 153 0.05 16.17 15.03
C TYR A 153 0.82 17.49 15.09
N GLY A 154 1.90 17.61 14.33
CA GLY A 154 2.53 18.88 13.98
C GLY A 154 1.90 19.48 12.72
N TYR A 155 1.43 20.73 12.79
CA TYR A 155 0.73 21.44 11.70
C TYR A 155 1.67 22.09 10.68
N THR A 156 2.66 21.35 10.18
CA THR A 156 3.60 21.92 9.20
C THR A 156 3.46 21.21 7.86
N GLN A 157 3.77 21.93 6.77
CA GLN A 157 3.92 21.32 5.43
C GLN A 157 5.04 20.26 5.38
N ASN A 158 5.83 20.15 6.46
CA ASN A 158 6.95 19.25 6.61
C ASN A 158 6.56 17.97 7.35
N CYS A 159 5.49 17.97 8.18
CA CYS A 159 5.03 16.76 8.86
C CYS A 159 4.20 15.89 7.90
N ARG A 160 4.90 15.01 7.16
CA ARG A 160 4.31 14.10 6.16
C ARG A 160 4.05 12.69 6.68
N TYR A 161 4.55 12.39 7.89
CA TYR A 161 4.56 11.08 8.53
C TYR A 161 4.14 11.18 10.01
N LEU A 162 3.29 10.26 10.48
CA LEU A 162 2.91 10.11 11.89
C LEU A 162 2.66 8.64 12.25
N ASP A 163 3.44 8.10 13.18
CA ASP A 163 3.21 6.79 13.81
C ASP A 163 2.92 5.65 12.80
N GLY A 164 3.70 5.60 11.71
CA GLY A 164 3.52 4.62 10.62
C GLY A 164 2.67 5.11 9.45
N LEU A 165 1.89 6.18 9.60
CA LEU A 165 0.94 6.68 8.60
C LEU A 165 1.54 7.81 7.76
N GLN A 166 1.33 7.75 6.44
CA GLN A 166 1.81 8.74 5.48
C GLN A 166 0.65 9.56 4.92
N ARG A 167 0.86 10.88 4.76
CA ARG A 167 -0.10 11.74 4.09
C ARG A 167 -0.07 11.54 2.57
N VAL A 168 -1.21 11.16 2.01
CA VAL A 168 -1.42 11.07 0.55
C VAL A 168 -2.11 12.30 -0.02
N ASP A 169 -2.57 13.20 0.85
CA ASP A 169 -3.31 14.41 0.52
C ASP A 169 -2.41 15.65 0.37
N ILE A 170 -1.10 15.47 0.24
CA ILE A 170 -0.12 16.55 0.05
C ILE A 170 0.31 16.66 -1.40
N LYS A 171 0.71 17.87 -1.82
CA LYS A 171 1.00 18.18 -3.24
C LYS A 171 2.03 17.24 -3.87
N GLY A 172 3.13 16.95 -3.18
CA GLY A 172 4.20 16.10 -3.71
C GLY A 172 3.70 14.69 -4.05
N VAL A 173 3.01 14.06 -3.09
CA VAL A 173 2.43 12.72 -3.26
C VAL A 173 1.32 12.71 -4.29
N GLN A 174 0.37 13.66 -4.24
CA GLN A 174 -0.69 13.72 -5.25
C GLN A 174 -0.13 13.94 -6.66
N SER A 175 0.89 14.78 -6.82
CA SER A 175 1.54 15.01 -8.12
C SER A 175 2.14 13.73 -8.70
N TRP A 176 2.75 12.90 -7.86
CA TRP A 176 3.26 11.60 -8.27
C TRP A 176 2.13 10.61 -8.60
N LEU A 177 1.09 10.54 -7.75
CA LEU A 177 -0.08 9.68 -7.94
C LEU A 177 -0.89 9.99 -9.21
N MET A 178 -0.94 11.25 -9.63
CA MET A 178 -1.56 11.66 -10.90
C MET A 178 -0.92 10.98 -12.11
N GLY A 179 0.37 10.64 -12.05
CA GLY A 179 1.06 9.87 -13.10
C GLY A 179 0.48 8.48 -13.32
N TYR A 180 -0.28 7.96 -12.36
CA TYR A 180 -0.98 6.68 -12.43
C TYR A 180 -2.50 6.84 -12.61
N GLY A 181 -2.97 8.05 -12.94
CA GLY A 181 -4.40 8.35 -13.09
C GLY A 181 -5.18 8.36 -11.77
N VAL A 182 -4.49 8.45 -10.63
CA VAL A 182 -5.13 8.59 -9.31
C VAL A 182 -5.36 10.06 -9.03
N MET A 183 -6.62 10.45 -8.86
CA MET A 183 -7.07 11.82 -8.61
C MET A 183 -8.06 11.82 -7.43
N PRO A 184 -8.17 12.92 -6.65
CA PRO A 184 -9.18 13.07 -5.61
C PRO A 184 -10.64 13.10 -6.11
#